data_AF-A0A6C0K234-F1
#
_entry.id   AF-A0A6C0K234-F1
#
_cell.length_a   1.000
_cell.length_b   1.000
_cell.length_c   1.000
_cell.angle_alpha   90.00
_cell.angle_beta   90.00
_cell.angle_gamma   90.00
#
_symmetry.space_group_name_H-M   'P 1'
#
loop_
_entity.id
_entity.type
_entity.pdbx_description
1 polymer ?
#
loop_
_entity_poly.entity_id
_entity_poly.type
_entity_poly.pdbx_seq_one_letter_code
_entity_poly.pdbx_strand_id
1 'polypeptide(L)'
;MNEESLKAIEYASTEKECCYMSEKPLSIPDTPNFVIAFSFFMFLIFLHHILDTKGTYLNYFADKIKTTIADNLNLYFYNENSVEELEKENENKIVDEDPNIPKPYEYKYLDEVKKLANEIVFTELELKQELEQRATIRSNMENKLSSDKTYVETLLAYFEKRLEKLNAEKAYKKEEKKEKEEGEDDEDFEDEDFEDEETEEEKNERNEQAIASIQNDQRLYKKAQVLLETKTIDEEEINKLAREFILKERLDNLKNCIVMEKTPIGNAIMFYNNTKSSFEYYSDSTLPYRYLEVIARKYIITYKCKQIFVDMEQEIKEAEKKLEEKKKKAEDEKQKQEEEKISGNPSTKPEKPAKNVFAKFKNYNKDNSIKVAAVPLDRPSSAKQTKPQEEKVIKENANRFSFEGKLANFNFLKKIDRKVVDKRYAVSFAEFKKMQKTQ
;
A
#
# COMPACT_ATOMS: atom_id res chain seq x y z
N MET A 1 64.33 33.90 10.30
CA MET A 1 65.48 34.44 11.04
C MET A 1 64.93 35.30 12.15
N ASN A 2 65.37 35.01 13.37
CA ASN A 2 64.93 35.67 14.58
C ASN A 2 65.43 37.11 14.63
N GLU A 3 64.52 38.05 14.93
CA GLU A 3 64.85 39.32 15.57
C GLU A 3 63.84 39.54 16.71
N GLU A 4 63.93 38.68 17.72
CA GLU A 4 63.64 39.10 19.08
C GLU A 4 64.84 39.92 19.56
N SER A 5 64.71 41.23 19.58
CA SER A 5 65.12 42.10 20.69
C SER A 5 65.29 43.54 20.19
N LEU A 6 64.82 44.48 21.02
CA LEU A 6 65.03 45.93 20.94
C LEU A 6 64.07 46.70 20.04
N LYS A 7 62.87 46.94 20.56
CA LYS A 7 62.53 48.29 21.03
C LYS A 7 61.38 48.23 22.04
N ALA A 8 61.76 48.47 23.29
CA ALA A 8 60.88 48.67 24.41
C ALA A 8 60.49 50.16 24.52
N ILE A 9 59.38 50.43 25.24
CA ILE A 9 59.02 51.70 25.92
C ILE A 9 58.43 52.74 24.92
N GLU A 10 57.21 53.30 25.03
CA GLU A 10 56.38 53.69 26.17
C GLU A 10 54.98 54.11 25.63
N TYR A 11 53.89 53.75 26.30
CA TYR A 11 52.82 54.67 26.78
C TYR A 11 51.58 53.88 27.21
N ALA A 12 51.23 54.00 28.47
CA ALA A 12 49.97 53.56 29.04
C ALA A 12 49.04 54.77 29.20
N SER A 13 47.74 54.59 28.91
CA SER A 13 46.62 55.34 29.52
C SER A 13 45.31 54.58 29.27
N THR A 14 44.77 53.94 30.32
CA THR A 14 43.51 54.26 31.04
C THR A 14 42.25 53.50 30.62
N GLU A 15 41.89 52.59 31.52
CA GLU A 15 40.58 52.38 32.17
C GLU A 15 39.33 51.98 31.36
N LYS A 16 38.88 50.76 31.71
CA LYS A 16 37.51 50.34 32.11
C LYS A 16 36.40 50.39 31.05
N GLU A 17 35.94 49.20 30.66
CA GLU A 17 34.62 48.72 31.07
C GLU A 17 34.51 47.18 30.96
N CYS A 18 34.05 46.57 32.04
CA CYS A 18 33.83 45.14 32.19
C CYS A 18 32.49 44.74 31.56
N CYS A 19 32.49 43.69 30.73
CA CYS A 19 31.34 42.79 30.58
C CYS A 19 31.86 41.38 30.26
N TYR A 20 31.69 40.47 31.21
CA TYR A 20 32.07 39.07 31.12
C TYR A 20 31.22 38.37 30.05
N MET A 21 31.88 37.85 29.02
CA MET A 21 31.32 36.81 28.15
C MET A 21 31.22 35.52 28.97
N SER A 22 30.01 34.95 29.02
CA SER A 22 29.74 33.65 29.63
C SER A 22 30.41 32.55 28.81
N GLU A 23 31.54 32.03 29.31
CA GLU A 23 32.13 30.79 28.81
C GLU A 23 31.21 29.59 29.13
N LYS A 24 31.11 28.64 28.19
CA LYS A 24 30.35 27.40 28.35
C LYS A 24 31.00 26.52 29.44
N PRO A 25 30.22 25.83 30.30
CA PRO A 25 30.81 24.93 31.28
C PRO A 25 31.50 23.75 30.58
N LEU A 26 32.74 23.46 30.98
CA LEU A 26 33.48 22.27 30.56
C LEU A 26 32.70 21.00 30.92
N SER A 27 32.71 20.03 30.00
CA SER A 27 32.14 18.70 30.20
C SER A 27 32.87 17.96 31.31
N ILE A 28 32.13 17.55 32.34
CA ILE A 28 32.59 16.65 33.39
C ILE A 28 32.88 15.28 32.73
N PRO A 29 34.03 14.63 32.96
CA PRO A 29 34.33 13.35 32.35
C PRO A 29 33.41 12.25 32.91
N ASP A 30 32.97 11.35 32.02
CA ASP A 30 32.10 10.21 32.35
C ASP A 30 32.67 9.38 33.51
N THR A 31 32.04 9.48 34.68
CA THR A 31 32.38 8.62 35.81
C THR A 31 31.93 7.18 35.49
N PRO A 32 32.83 6.19 35.53
CA PRO A 32 32.47 4.81 35.18
C PRO A 32 31.36 4.28 36.10
N ASN A 33 30.39 3.57 35.53
CA ASN A 33 29.18 3.07 36.22
C ASN A 33 29.45 2.32 37.54
N PHE A 34 30.63 1.72 37.70
CA PHE A 34 31.02 1.06 38.95
C PHE A 34 31.20 2.05 40.12
N VAL A 35 31.68 3.27 39.87
CA VAL A 35 31.83 4.31 40.89
C VAL A 35 30.46 4.79 41.37
N ILE A 36 29.50 4.93 40.43
CA ILE A 36 28.10 5.28 40.74
C ILE A 36 27.44 4.17 41.57
N ALA A 37 27.65 2.90 41.19
CA ALA A 37 27.13 1.76 41.92
C ALA A 37 27.76 1.65 43.33
N PHE A 38 29.06 1.91 43.46
CA PHE A 38 29.77 1.89 44.73
C PHE A 38 29.34 3.05 45.65
N SER A 39 29.13 4.25 45.11
CA SER A 39 28.60 5.38 45.88
C SER A 39 27.16 5.13 46.34
N PHE A 40 26.34 4.50 45.49
CA PHE A 40 24.97 4.13 45.84
C PHE A 40 24.94 3.04 46.93
N PHE A 41 25.83 2.06 46.85
CA PHE A 41 25.95 1.02 47.87
C PHE A 41 26.44 1.57 49.23
N MET A 42 27.43 2.46 49.22
CA MET A 42 27.87 3.16 50.44
C MET A 42 26.76 4.04 51.03
N PHE A 43 25.94 4.67 50.18
CA PHE A 43 24.76 5.42 50.61
C PHE A 43 23.69 4.53 51.25
N LEU A 44 23.49 3.31 50.74
CA LEU A 44 22.57 2.34 51.34
C LEU A 44 23.08 1.82 52.69
N ILE A 45 24.39 1.59 52.83
CA ILE A 45 25.01 1.24 54.14
C ILE A 45 24.86 2.40 55.13
N PHE A 46 25.06 3.63 54.67
CA PHE A 46 24.86 4.83 55.49
C PHE A 46 23.40 5.00 55.91
N LEU A 47 22.44 4.78 55.01
CA LEU A 47 21.01 4.75 55.33
C LEU A 47 20.66 3.65 56.33
N HIS A 48 21.20 2.45 56.15
CA HIS A 48 21.01 1.35 57.10
C HIS A 48 21.57 1.71 58.48
N HIS A 49 22.73 2.37 58.54
CA HIS A 49 23.34 2.77 59.81
C HIS A 49 22.55 3.88 60.51
N ILE A 50 21.99 4.83 59.75
CA ILE A 50 21.09 5.88 60.26
C ILE A 50 19.77 5.30 60.76
N LEU A 51 19.20 4.33 60.04
CA LEU A 51 17.93 3.70 60.38
C LEU A 51 18.01 2.84 61.66
N ASP A 52 19.20 2.32 62.01
CA ASP A 52 19.42 1.56 63.25
C ASP A 52 19.51 2.47 64.51
N THR A 53 19.76 3.76 64.33
CA THR A 53 19.88 4.71 65.46
C THR A 53 18.54 5.33 65.85
N LYS A 54 17.87 4.68 66.82
CA LYS A 54 16.76 5.17 67.68
C LYS A 54 15.80 6.23 67.08
N GLY A 55 14.75 5.74 66.43
CA GLY A 55 13.32 6.00 66.72
C GLY A 55 12.71 7.41 66.71
N THR A 56 13.48 8.50 66.67
CA THR A 56 12.93 9.88 66.79
C THR A 56 13.06 10.71 65.52
N TYR A 57 13.95 10.33 64.59
CA TYR A 57 14.13 11.01 63.30
C TYR A 57 13.25 10.45 62.17
N LEU A 58 12.63 9.28 62.37
CA LEU A 58 11.82 8.59 61.36
C LEU A 58 10.54 9.35 61.01
N ASN A 59 9.88 9.99 61.98
CA ASN A 59 8.62 10.70 61.71
C ASN A 59 8.83 11.97 60.89
N TYR A 60 9.92 12.71 61.13
CA TYR A 60 10.25 13.92 60.37
C TYR A 60 10.68 13.59 58.94
N PHE A 61 11.46 12.52 58.75
CA PHE A 61 11.87 12.07 57.42
C PHE A 61 10.71 11.41 56.65
N ALA A 62 9.85 10.66 57.33
CA ALA A 62 8.66 10.07 56.71
C ALA A 62 7.71 11.16 56.21
N ASP A 63 7.44 12.21 56.99
CA ASP A 63 6.59 13.32 56.54
C ASP A 63 7.21 14.05 55.35
N LYS A 64 8.52 14.32 55.38
CA LYS A 64 9.21 15.03 54.29
C LYS A 64 9.34 14.18 53.03
N ILE A 65 9.52 12.87 53.14
CA ILE A 65 9.47 11.94 52.01
C ILE A 65 8.03 11.86 51.48
N LYS A 66 7.02 11.82 52.35
CA LYS A 66 5.61 11.75 51.94
C LYS A 66 5.17 13.01 51.21
N THR A 67 5.58 14.20 51.64
CA THR A 67 5.32 15.45 50.92
C THR A 67 6.08 15.51 49.61
N THR A 68 7.38 15.16 49.60
CA THR A 68 8.19 15.22 48.37
C THR A 68 7.74 14.18 47.33
N ILE A 69 7.28 13.00 47.76
CA ILE A 69 6.71 11.97 46.89
C ILE A 69 5.30 12.37 46.45
N ALA A 70 4.47 12.98 47.31
CA ALA A 70 3.15 13.49 46.92
C ALA A 70 3.27 14.64 45.91
N ASP A 71 4.23 15.54 46.07
CA ASP A 71 4.48 16.65 45.15
C ASP A 71 5.02 16.15 43.80
N ASN A 72 5.91 15.16 43.80
CA ASN A 72 6.41 14.55 42.56
C ASN A 72 5.39 13.62 41.89
N LEU A 73 4.56 12.89 42.65
CA LEU A 73 3.46 12.10 42.08
C LEU A 73 2.36 13.01 41.54
N ASN A 74 2.03 14.12 42.22
CA ASN A 74 1.12 15.13 41.66
C ASN A 74 1.69 15.72 40.36
N LEU A 75 3.00 15.97 40.26
CA LEU A 75 3.61 16.44 39.01
C LEU A 75 3.50 15.42 37.86
N TYR A 76 3.57 14.11 38.17
CA TYR A 76 3.42 13.05 37.16
C TYR A 76 1.96 12.74 36.81
N PHE A 77 1.03 12.78 37.77
CA PHE A 77 -0.40 12.45 37.56
C PHE A 77 -1.27 13.64 37.12
N TYR A 78 -0.88 14.89 37.40
CA TYR A 78 -1.53 16.06 36.77
C TYR A 78 -1.32 16.09 35.24
N ASN A 79 -0.28 15.42 34.74
CA ASN A 79 0.03 15.37 33.31
C ASN A 79 -0.78 14.31 32.54
N GLU A 80 -1.34 13.30 33.21
CA GLU A 80 -2.20 12.29 32.56
C GLU A 80 -3.69 12.68 32.63
N ASN A 81 -4.17 13.19 33.78
CA ASN A 81 -5.58 13.58 33.92
C ASN A 81 -5.92 14.88 33.18
N SER A 82 -4.98 15.82 33.00
CA SER A 82 -5.24 17.04 32.22
C SER A 82 -5.32 16.76 30.71
N VAL A 83 -4.71 15.69 30.22
CA VAL A 83 -4.80 15.30 28.79
C VAL A 83 -6.17 14.68 28.49
N GLU A 84 -6.71 13.84 29.38
CA GLU A 84 -8.06 13.27 29.21
C GLU A 84 -9.19 14.30 29.38
N GLU A 85 -9.02 15.33 30.22
CA GLU A 85 -9.99 16.43 30.34
C GLU A 85 -9.87 17.45 29.18
N LEU A 86 -8.66 17.74 28.69
CA LEU A 86 -8.45 18.58 27.51
C LEU A 86 -8.98 17.92 26.23
N GLU A 87 -8.87 16.60 26.09
CA GLU A 87 -9.43 15.87 24.94
C GLU A 87 -10.97 15.84 24.95
N LYS A 88 -11.60 15.75 26.14
CA LYS A 88 -13.07 15.78 26.28
C LYS A 88 -13.67 17.18 26.17
N GLU A 89 -12.95 18.23 26.57
CA GLU A 89 -13.42 19.63 26.38
C GLU A 89 -13.21 20.12 24.94
N ASN A 90 -12.21 19.62 24.20
CA ASN A 90 -11.93 20.03 22.83
C ASN A 90 -12.93 19.50 21.78
N GLU A 91 -13.73 18.46 22.09
CA GLU A 91 -14.75 17.96 21.16
C GLU A 91 -16.02 18.82 21.10
N ASN A 92 -16.25 19.74 22.05
CA ASN A 92 -17.50 20.51 22.12
C ASN A 92 -17.34 22.04 22.12
N LYS A 93 -16.20 22.54 21.69
CA LYS A 93 -15.92 23.98 21.69
C LYS A 93 -15.20 24.38 20.40
N ILE A 94 -15.97 24.97 19.47
CA ILE A 94 -15.42 25.89 18.47
C ILE A 94 -14.90 27.09 19.26
N VAL A 95 -13.66 27.00 19.75
CA VAL A 95 -12.98 28.11 20.39
C VAL A 95 -12.12 28.73 19.31
N ASP A 96 -12.40 30.01 19.03
CA ASP A 96 -11.49 30.87 18.29
C ASP A 96 -10.17 30.93 19.10
N GLU A 97 -9.20 30.10 18.72
CA GLU A 97 -7.88 30.04 19.36
C GLU A 97 -7.13 31.37 19.19
N ASP A 98 -6.62 31.90 20.29
CA ASP A 98 -5.78 33.10 20.35
C ASP A 98 -4.57 32.96 19.39
N PRO A 99 -4.41 33.84 18.38
CA PRO A 99 -3.42 33.67 17.31
C PRO A 99 -1.95 33.77 17.77
N ASN A 100 -1.69 34.04 19.06
CA ASN A 100 -0.34 34.36 19.57
C ASN A 100 0.37 33.24 20.34
N ILE A 101 -0.21 32.04 20.50
CA ILE A 101 0.49 30.89 21.10
C ILE A 101 1.27 30.14 20.00
N PRO A 102 2.61 30.00 20.08
CA PRO A 102 3.38 29.26 19.08
C PRO A 102 3.00 27.78 19.09
N LYS A 103 2.27 27.32 18.06
CA LYS A 103 1.97 25.90 17.87
C LYS A 103 3.24 25.10 17.54
N PRO A 104 3.40 23.86 18.05
CA PRO A 104 4.48 22.98 17.62
C PRO A 104 4.47 22.76 16.10
N TYR A 105 5.65 22.56 15.51
CA TYR A 105 5.79 22.42 14.05
C TYR A 105 4.94 21.26 13.50
N GLU A 106 4.70 20.20 14.28
CA GLU A 106 3.87 19.07 13.87
C GLU A 106 2.42 19.43 13.54
N TYR A 107 1.88 20.52 14.11
CA TYR A 107 0.50 20.96 13.87
C TYR A 107 0.38 21.94 12.69
N LYS A 108 1.49 22.32 12.09
CA LYS A 108 1.49 23.24 10.97
C LYS A 108 0.65 22.66 9.82
N TYR A 109 -0.17 23.53 9.22
CA TYR A 109 -1.07 23.21 8.12
C TYR A 109 -2.24 22.26 8.43
N LEU A 110 -2.38 21.76 9.66
CA LEU A 110 -3.40 20.76 9.99
C LEU A 110 -4.83 21.29 9.81
N ASP A 111 -5.10 22.51 10.29
CA ASP A 111 -6.42 23.15 10.16
C ASP A 111 -6.77 23.47 8.70
N GLU A 112 -5.77 23.84 7.90
CA GLU A 112 -5.94 24.13 6.47
C GLU A 112 -6.28 22.85 5.68
N VAL A 113 -5.67 21.72 6.02
CA VAL A 113 -6.00 20.41 5.42
C VAL A 113 -7.42 19.98 5.77
N LYS A 114 -7.87 20.23 7.01
CA LYS A 114 -9.24 19.93 7.43
C LYS A 114 -10.26 20.74 6.63
N LYS A 115 -9.95 21.99 6.28
CA LYS A 115 -10.80 22.88 5.45
C LYS A 115 -10.84 22.53 3.96
N LEU A 116 -9.89 21.74 3.45
CA LEU A 116 -9.88 21.32 2.05
C LEU A 116 -11.05 20.37 1.74
N ALA A 117 -11.77 20.66 0.66
CA ALA A 117 -12.82 19.79 0.15
C ALA A 117 -12.25 18.43 -0.31
N ASN A 118 -13.02 17.37 -0.08
CA ASN A 118 -12.68 16.03 -0.55
C ASN A 118 -13.00 15.85 -2.05
N GLU A 119 -13.90 16.66 -2.60
CA GLU A 119 -14.33 16.56 -3.99
C GLU A 119 -13.33 17.20 -4.95
N ILE A 120 -13.03 16.47 -6.03
CA ILE A 120 -12.14 16.93 -7.08
C ILE A 120 -12.96 17.74 -8.08
N VAL A 121 -12.66 19.03 -8.13
CA VAL A 121 -13.22 19.92 -9.15
C VAL A 121 -12.24 19.97 -10.31
N PHE A 122 -12.73 19.60 -11.49
CA PHE A 122 -11.97 19.74 -12.74
C PHE A 122 -11.93 21.20 -13.18
N THR A 123 -10.76 21.59 -13.68
CA THR A 123 -10.56 22.85 -14.39
C THR A 123 -11.28 22.83 -15.73
N GLU A 124 -11.56 24.01 -16.31
CA GLU A 124 -12.23 24.11 -17.61
C GLU A 124 -11.47 23.35 -18.73
N LEU A 125 -10.14 23.35 -18.65
CA LEU A 125 -9.29 22.63 -19.59
C LEU A 125 -9.41 21.10 -19.42
N GLU A 126 -9.39 20.61 -18.18
CA GLU A 126 -9.61 19.19 -17.87
C GLU A 126 -11.02 18.72 -18.29
N LEU A 127 -12.03 19.57 -18.11
CA LEU A 127 -13.41 19.28 -18.55
C LEU A 127 -13.49 19.14 -20.08
N LYS A 128 -12.79 20.02 -20.82
CA LYS A 128 -12.71 19.94 -22.28
C LYS A 128 -12.00 18.65 -22.72
N GLN A 129 -10.88 18.32 -22.09
CA GLN A 129 -10.16 17.07 -22.34
C GLN A 129 -11.03 15.85 -22.03
N GLU A 130 -11.81 15.89 -20.95
CA GLU A 130 -12.76 14.83 -20.60
C GLU A 130 -13.78 14.61 -21.73
N LEU A 131 -14.36 15.67 -22.28
CA LEU A 131 -15.30 15.58 -23.40
C LEU A 131 -14.66 14.99 -24.67
N GLU A 132 -13.43 15.40 -24.99
CA GLU A 132 -12.66 14.84 -26.11
C GLU A 132 -12.35 13.35 -25.89
N GLN A 133 -12.03 12.96 -24.65
CA GLN A 133 -11.79 11.56 -24.29
C GLN A 133 -13.07 10.72 -24.33
N ARG A 134 -14.23 11.26 -23.94
CA ARG A 134 -15.52 10.56 -24.09
C ARG A 134 -15.78 10.19 -25.55
N ALA A 135 -15.54 11.12 -26.48
CA ALA A 135 -15.71 10.85 -27.92
C ALA A 135 -14.72 9.77 -28.42
N THR A 136 -13.47 9.83 -27.97
CA THR A 136 -12.43 8.85 -28.32
C THR A 136 -12.76 7.46 -27.78
N ILE A 137 -13.15 7.36 -26.51
CA ILE A 137 -13.55 6.10 -25.86
C ILE A 137 -14.77 5.51 -26.55
N ARG A 138 -15.78 6.34 -26.86
CA ARG A 138 -16.97 5.91 -27.61
C ARG A 138 -16.58 5.30 -28.96
N SER A 139 -15.79 6.02 -29.75
CA SER A 139 -15.33 5.53 -31.06
C SER A 139 -14.54 4.22 -30.93
N ASN A 140 -13.68 4.08 -29.92
CA ASN A 140 -12.93 2.84 -29.68
C ASN A 140 -13.86 1.67 -29.30
N MET A 141 -14.87 1.89 -28.47
CA MET A 141 -15.85 0.87 -28.11
C MET A 141 -16.72 0.45 -29.30
N GLU A 142 -17.17 1.42 -30.11
CA GLU A 142 -17.93 1.17 -31.34
C GLU A 142 -17.10 0.38 -32.35
N ASN A 143 -15.84 0.75 -32.56
CA ASN A 143 -14.91 0.03 -33.42
C ASN A 143 -14.68 -1.40 -32.93
N LYS A 144 -14.51 -1.60 -31.62
CA LYS A 144 -14.36 -2.93 -31.02
C LYS A 144 -15.63 -3.78 -31.18
N LEU A 145 -16.80 -3.19 -30.95
CA LEU A 145 -18.07 -3.88 -31.16
C LEU A 145 -18.25 -4.26 -32.63
N SER A 146 -17.89 -3.38 -33.55
CA SER A 146 -17.92 -3.66 -34.99
C SER A 146 -16.93 -4.76 -35.36
N SER A 147 -15.70 -4.74 -34.84
CA SER A 147 -14.72 -5.79 -35.11
C SER A 147 -15.19 -7.15 -34.57
N ASP A 148 -15.77 -7.18 -33.37
CA ASP A 148 -16.30 -8.41 -32.77
C ASP A 148 -17.48 -8.97 -33.60
N LYS A 149 -18.36 -8.11 -34.13
CA LYS A 149 -19.44 -8.51 -35.05
C LYS A 149 -18.88 -9.13 -36.34
N THR A 150 -17.96 -8.43 -37.00
CA THR A 150 -17.35 -8.94 -38.24
C THR A 150 -16.60 -10.25 -38.01
N TYR A 151 -15.94 -10.41 -36.86
CA TYR A 151 -15.27 -11.66 -36.50
C TYR A 151 -16.25 -12.82 -36.38
N VAL A 152 -17.37 -12.64 -35.66
CA VAL A 152 -18.42 -13.66 -35.54
C VAL A 152 -19.04 -14.00 -36.90
N GLU A 153 -19.33 -13.00 -37.73
CA GLU A 153 -19.88 -13.20 -39.09
C GLU A 153 -18.93 -14.01 -39.98
N THR A 154 -17.64 -13.66 -39.98
CA THR A 154 -16.63 -14.40 -40.77
C THR A 154 -16.48 -15.85 -40.32
N LEU A 155 -16.56 -16.11 -39.00
CA LEU A 155 -16.53 -17.46 -38.46
C LEU A 155 -17.78 -18.27 -38.83
N LEU A 156 -18.96 -17.66 -38.75
CA LEU A 156 -20.20 -18.31 -39.17
C LEU A 156 -20.15 -18.69 -40.65
N ALA A 157 -19.70 -17.79 -41.52
CA ALA A 157 -19.52 -18.06 -42.95
C ALA A 157 -18.48 -19.17 -43.20
N TYR A 158 -17.39 -19.19 -42.43
CA TYR A 158 -16.41 -20.28 -42.49
C TYR A 158 -17.03 -21.64 -42.13
N PHE A 159 -17.80 -21.71 -41.05
CA PHE A 159 -18.47 -22.93 -40.65
C PHE A 159 -19.50 -23.39 -41.69
N GLU A 160 -20.30 -22.47 -42.25
CA GLU A 160 -21.25 -22.79 -43.33
C GLU A 160 -20.56 -23.43 -44.53
N LYS A 161 -19.50 -22.79 -45.03
CA LYS A 161 -18.71 -23.32 -46.15
C LYS A 161 -18.08 -24.68 -45.83
N ARG A 162 -17.59 -24.88 -44.61
CA ARG A 162 -17.01 -26.16 -44.19
C ARG A 162 -18.07 -27.27 -44.14
N LEU A 163 -19.27 -26.94 -43.68
CA LEU A 163 -20.38 -27.86 -43.55
C LEU A 163 -20.94 -28.27 -44.92
N GLU A 164 -21.01 -27.32 -45.86
CA GLU A 164 -21.31 -27.62 -47.28
C GLU A 164 -20.31 -28.61 -47.88
N LYS A 165 -19.00 -28.40 -47.66
CA LYS A 165 -17.95 -29.30 -48.16
C LYS A 165 -18.08 -30.72 -47.59
N LEU A 166 -18.28 -30.85 -46.27
CA LEU A 166 -18.44 -32.16 -45.63
C LEU A 166 -19.73 -32.88 -46.07
N ASN A 167 -20.82 -32.13 -46.26
CA ASN A 167 -22.06 -32.70 -46.77
C ASN A 167 -21.95 -33.15 -48.23
N ALA A 168 -21.23 -32.40 -49.08
CA ALA A 168 -20.95 -32.80 -50.45
C ALA A 168 -20.08 -34.06 -50.52
N GLU A 169 -19.04 -34.15 -49.69
CA GLU A 169 -18.21 -35.36 -49.54
C GLU A 169 -19.06 -36.57 -49.09
N LYS A 170 -19.99 -36.37 -48.14
CA LYS A 170 -20.92 -37.42 -47.69
C LYS A 170 -21.91 -37.84 -48.79
N ALA A 171 -22.39 -36.90 -49.60
CA ALA A 171 -23.34 -37.17 -50.69
C ALA A 171 -22.68 -37.95 -51.83
N TYR A 172 -21.51 -37.52 -52.29
CA TYR A 172 -20.75 -38.18 -53.35
C TYR A 172 -20.40 -39.64 -52.99
N LYS A 173 -19.94 -39.88 -51.75
CA LYS A 173 -19.65 -41.24 -51.27
C LYS A 173 -20.88 -42.15 -51.18
N LYS A 174 -22.07 -41.57 -50.96
CA LYS A 174 -23.33 -42.31 -50.94
C LYS A 174 -23.79 -42.72 -52.34
N GLU A 175 -23.42 -41.95 -53.36
CA GLU A 175 -23.66 -42.29 -54.76
C GLU A 175 -22.68 -43.37 -55.25
N GLU A 176 -21.39 -43.27 -54.92
CA GLU A 176 -20.40 -44.33 -55.24
C GLU A 176 -20.75 -45.70 -54.62
N LYS A 177 -21.28 -45.74 -53.40
CA LYS A 177 -21.74 -47.00 -52.79
C LYS A 177 -22.93 -47.62 -53.51
N LYS A 178 -23.84 -46.79 -54.08
CA LYS A 178 -24.99 -47.29 -54.84
C LYS A 178 -24.59 -47.83 -56.20
N GLU A 179 -23.64 -47.20 -56.88
CA GLU A 179 -23.14 -47.67 -58.18
C GLU A 179 -22.35 -48.99 -58.05
N LYS A 180 -21.65 -49.21 -56.93
CA LYS A 180 -20.96 -50.49 -56.64
C LYS A 180 -21.91 -51.63 -56.25
N GLU A 181 -23.09 -51.34 -55.72
CA GLU A 181 -24.12 -52.36 -55.40
C GLU A 181 -24.95 -52.78 -56.63
N GLU A 182 -24.88 -52.04 -57.75
CA GLU A 182 -25.59 -52.36 -59.01
C GLU A 182 -24.69 -53.00 -60.09
N GLY A 183 -23.38 -53.14 -59.85
CA GLY A 183 -22.43 -53.83 -60.72
C GLY A 183 -21.85 -55.07 -60.04
N GLU A 184 -22.54 -56.20 -60.14
CA GLU A 184 -21.93 -57.52 -59.92
C GLU A 184 -20.92 -57.77 -61.05
N ASP A 185 -19.65 -58.00 -60.70
CA ASP A 185 -18.86 -59.11 -61.23
C ASP A 185 -17.62 -59.31 -60.34
N ASP A 186 -17.51 -60.56 -59.86
CA ASP A 186 -16.41 -61.11 -59.07
C ASP A 186 -15.09 -61.04 -59.85
N GLU A 187 -14.00 -60.61 -59.21
CA GLU A 187 -12.67 -61.17 -59.48
C GLU A 187 -11.76 -60.98 -58.25
N ASP A 188 -11.35 -62.12 -57.68
CA ASP A 188 -10.36 -62.26 -56.60
C ASP A 188 -9.00 -61.70 -57.03
N PHE A 189 -8.44 -60.79 -56.23
CA PHE A 189 -7.01 -60.50 -56.25
C PHE A 189 -6.48 -60.38 -54.80
N GLU A 190 -5.63 -61.34 -54.44
CA GLU A 190 -4.71 -61.24 -53.32
C GLU A 190 -3.65 -60.19 -53.67
N ASP A 191 -3.33 -59.25 -52.76
CA ASP A 191 -1.95 -58.79 -52.60
C ASP A 191 -1.71 -57.98 -51.31
N GLU A 192 -0.50 -58.17 -50.81
CA GLU A 192 0.15 -57.63 -49.63
C GLU A 192 0.39 -56.11 -49.72
N ASP A 193 0.01 -55.35 -48.68
CA ASP A 193 0.83 -54.33 -48.00
C ASP A 193 -0.01 -53.60 -46.95
N PHE A 194 0.23 -53.91 -45.68
CA PHE A 194 -0.49 -53.38 -44.51
C PHE A 194 0.09 -52.01 -44.12
N GLU A 195 -0.23 -50.97 -44.90
CA GLU A 195 -0.18 -49.59 -44.40
C GLU A 195 -1.55 -49.26 -43.77
N ASP A 196 -1.55 -48.57 -42.63
CA ASP A 196 -2.71 -48.23 -41.80
C ASP A 196 -3.77 -47.38 -42.56
N GLU A 197 -4.49 -47.98 -43.49
CA GLU A 197 -5.58 -47.36 -44.23
C GLU A 197 -6.85 -47.36 -43.38
N GLU A 198 -7.19 -46.19 -42.84
CA GLU A 198 -8.44 -45.93 -42.09
C GLU A 198 -9.64 -46.48 -42.89
N THR A 199 -10.44 -47.34 -42.25
CA THR A 199 -11.55 -48.03 -42.92
C THR A 199 -12.63 -47.01 -43.35
N GLU A 200 -13.40 -47.33 -44.38
CA GLU A 200 -14.46 -46.40 -44.86
C GLU A 200 -15.57 -46.15 -43.82
N GLU A 201 -15.75 -47.05 -42.85
CA GLU A 201 -16.65 -46.84 -41.71
C GLU A 201 -16.06 -45.82 -40.73
N GLU A 202 -14.78 -45.93 -40.39
CA GLU A 202 -14.06 -44.98 -39.51
C GLU A 202 -14.04 -43.56 -40.11
N LYS A 203 -13.80 -43.42 -41.42
CA LYS A 203 -13.85 -42.12 -42.12
C LYS A 203 -15.24 -41.48 -42.05
N ASN A 204 -16.30 -42.27 -42.16
CA ASN A 204 -17.68 -41.76 -42.09
C ASN A 204 -18.04 -41.33 -40.66
N GLU A 205 -17.67 -42.12 -39.66
CA GLU A 205 -17.88 -41.76 -38.25
C GLU A 205 -17.12 -40.46 -37.91
N ARG A 206 -15.88 -40.34 -38.36
CA ARG A 206 -15.06 -39.12 -38.19
C ARG A 206 -15.69 -37.89 -38.83
N ASN A 207 -16.26 -38.03 -40.03
CA ASN A 207 -16.97 -36.96 -40.70
C ASN A 207 -18.27 -36.57 -39.98
N GLU A 208 -19.02 -37.53 -39.45
CA GLU A 208 -20.22 -37.25 -38.65
C GLU A 208 -19.90 -36.54 -37.34
N GLN A 209 -18.84 -36.97 -36.65
CA GLN A 209 -18.34 -36.29 -35.46
C GLN A 209 -17.89 -34.85 -35.78
N ALA A 210 -17.20 -34.65 -36.90
CA ALA A 210 -16.78 -33.31 -37.36
C ALA A 210 -17.99 -32.41 -37.69
N ILE A 211 -19.02 -32.94 -38.36
CA ILE A 211 -20.27 -32.19 -38.63
C ILE A 211 -20.95 -31.79 -37.33
N ALA A 212 -21.09 -32.73 -36.38
CA ALA A 212 -21.73 -32.45 -35.08
C ALA A 212 -20.96 -31.38 -34.28
N SER A 213 -19.62 -31.45 -34.29
CA SER A 213 -18.75 -30.46 -33.66
C SER A 213 -18.97 -29.05 -34.25
N ILE A 214 -18.94 -28.93 -35.59
CA ILE A 214 -19.14 -27.65 -36.28
C ILE A 214 -20.55 -27.09 -36.04
N GLN A 215 -21.58 -27.94 -36.00
CA GLN A 215 -22.95 -27.51 -35.71
C GLN A 215 -23.09 -26.95 -34.29
N ASN A 216 -22.39 -27.54 -33.31
CA ASN A 216 -22.37 -27.03 -31.95
C ASN A 216 -21.68 -25.65 -31.88
N ASP A 217 -20.54 -25.50 -32.56
CA ASP A 217 -19.85 -24.22 -32.66
C ASP A 217 -20.71 -23.16 -33.35
N GLN A 218 -21.37 -23.47 -34.47
CA GLN A 218 -22.33 -22.57 -35.12
C GLN A 218 -23.43 -22.13 -34.16
N ARG A 219 -23.97 -23.03 -33.34
CA ARG A 219 -24.99 -22.68 -32.34
C ARG A 219 -24.46 -21.69 -31.32
N LEU A 220 -23.21 -21.87 -30.87
CA LEU A 220 -22.55 -20.97 -29.94
C LEU A 220 -22.35 -19.58 -30.56
N TYR A 221 -21.83 -19.51 -31.79
CA TYR A 221 -21.56 -18.24 -32.48
C TYR A 221 -22.84 -17.51 -32.91
N LYS A 222 -23.90 -18.22 -33.29
CA LYS A 222 -25.24 -17.62 -33.52
C LYS A 222 -25.77 -16.98 -32.24
N LYS A 223 -25.59 -17.63 -31.09
CA LYS A 223 -25.95 -17.03 -29.80
C LYS A 223 -25.11 -15.78 -29.51
N ALA A 224 -23.81 -15.82 -29.79
CA ALA A 224 -22.92 -14.67 -29.64
C ALA A 224 -23.33 -13.49 -30.56
N GLN A 225 -23.75 -13.76 -31.79
CA GLN A 225 -24.24 -12.75 -32.72
C GLN A 225 -25.45 -12.00 -32.16
N VAL A 226 -26.47 -12.72 -31.66
CA VAL A 226 -27.66 -12.11 -31.03
C VAL A 226 -27.27 -11.25 -29.82
N LEU A 227 -26.31 -11.71 -29.01
CA LEU A 227 -25.82 -10.94 -27.86
C LEU A 227 -25.10 -9.65 -28.31
N LEU A 228 -24.32 -9.69 -29.39
CA LEU A 228 -23.62 -8.51 -29.92
C LEU A 228 -24.57 -7.52 -30.61
N GLU A 229 -25.66 -8.00 -31.21
CA GLU A 229 -26.72 -7.15 -31.78
C GLU A 229 -27.49 -6.39 -30.70
N THR A 230 -27.78 -7.05 -29.59
CA THR A 230 -28.51 -6.47 -28.45
C THR A 230 -27.61 -5.63 -27.53
N LYS A 231 -26.29 -5.72 -27.66
CA LYS A 231 -25.34 -4.98 -26.84
C LYS A 231 -25.34 -3.49 -27.22
N THR A 232 -25.84 -2.67 -26.32
CA THR A 232 -25.73 -1.20 -26.38
C THR A 232 -24.51 -0.73 -25.59
N ILE A 233 -23.92 0.39 -26.01
CA ILE A 233 -22.84 1.02 -25.26
C ILE A 233 -23.47 1.90 -24.18
N ASP A 234 -23.10 1.66 -22.93
CA ASP A 234 -23.58 2.43 -21.79
C ASP A 234 -22.85 3.79 -21.72
N GLU A 235 -23.62 4.87 -21.78
CA GLU A 235 -23.08 6.23 -21.67
C GLU A 235 -22.51 6.51 -20.28
N GLU A 236 -23.03 5.86 -19.23
CA GLU A 236 -22.50 6.01 -17.86
C GLU A 236 -21.10 5.40 -17.75
N GLU A 237 -20.87 4.24 -18.37
CA GLU A 237 -19.56 3.59 -18.43
C GLU A 237 -18.54 4.47 -19.17
N ILE A 238 -18.92 5.09 -20.29
CA ILE A 238 -18.06 6.02 -21.03
C ILE A 238 -17.68 7.22 -20.14
N ASN A 239 -18.68 7.83 -19.49
CA ASN A 239 -18.45 9.00 -18.63
C ASN A 239 -17.51 8.66 -17.47
N LYS A 240 -17.69 7.48 -16.86
CA LYS A 240 -16.82 6.99 -15.79
C LYS A 240 -15.39 6.78 -16.26
N LEU A 241 -15.18 6.08 -17.38
CA LEU A 241 -13.85 5.80 -17.92
C LEU A 241 -13.11 7.08 -18.35
N ALA A 242 -13.82 8.02 -18.96
CA ALA A 242 -13.24 9.31 -19.32
C ALA A 242 -12.80 10.10 -18.07
N ARG A 243 -13.64 10.13 -17.04
CA ARG A 243 -13.33 10.80 -15.77
C ARG A 243 -12.14 10.16 -15.07
N GLU A 244 -12.08 8.83 -15.03
CA GLU A 244 -10.95 8.08 -14.47
C GLU A 244 -9.64 8.33 -15.23
N PHE A 245 -9.70 8.45 -16.56
CA PHE A 245 -8.54 8.77 -17.38
C PHE A 245 -7.95 10.14 -17.03
N ILE A 246 -8.80 11.17 -16.96
CA ILE A 246 -8.37 12.54 -16.61
C ILE A 246 -7.83 12.59 -15.18
N LEU A 247 -8.46 11.89 -14.24
CA LEU A 247 -7.96 11.78 -12.86
C LEU A 247 -6.58 11.14 -12.80
N LYS A 248 -6.36 10.07 -13.56
CA LYS A 248 -5.07 9.39 -13.64
C LYS A 248 -3.99 10.30 -14.23
N GLU A 249 -4.30 11.02 -15.32
CA GLU A 249 -3.37 11.97 -15.92
C GLU A 249 -3.01 13.10 -14.95
N ARG A 250 -4.01 13.66 -14.24
CA ARG A 250 -3.78 14.67 -13.20
C ARG A 250 -2.88 14.14 -12.08
N LEU A 251 -3.10 12.90 -11.62
CA LEU A 251 -2.27 12.24 -10.61
C LEU A 251 -0.83 12.02 -11.10
N ASP A 252 -0.65 11.61 -12.35
CA ASP A 252 0.69 11.42 -12.93
C ASP A 252 1.44 12.76 -13.07
N ASN A 253 0.70 13.85 -13.34
CA ASN A 253 1.25 15.20 -13.40
C ASN A 253 1.73 15.74 -12.04
N LEU A 254 1.24 15.21 -10.91
CA LEU A 254 1.69 15.59 -9.56
C LEU A 254 3.19 15.34 -9.35
N LYS A 255 3.82 14.43 -10.09
CA LYS A 255 5.27 14.22 -10.03
C LYS A 255 6.07 15.47 -10.39
N ASN A 256 5.49 16.37 -11.18
CA ASN A 256 6.12 17.62 -11.59
C ASN A 256 5.89 18.76 -10.60
N CYS A 257 4.93 18.58 -9.70
CA CYS A 257 4.60 19.50 -8.63
C CYS A 257 5.55 19.22 -7.47
N ILE A 258 6.36 20.20 -7.09
CA ILE A 258 7.41 20.05 -6.07
C ILE A 258 7.16 21.05 -4.95
N VAL A 259 7.31 20.64 -3.70
CA VAL A 259 7.31 21.55 -2.54
C VAL A 259 8.67 21.51 -1.86
N MET A 260 9.15 22.69 -1.46
CA MET A 260 10.29 22.83 -0.59
C MET A 260 9.82 23.40 0.76
N GLU A 261 10.28 22.82 1.86
CA GLU A 261 9.97 23.28 3.22
C GLU A 261 11.20 23.21 4.11
N LYS A 262 11.35 24.22 4.97
CA LYS A 262 12.39 24.26 5.99
C LYS A 262 11.83 23.64 7.27
N THR A 263 12.31 22.44 7.60
CA THR A 263 11.99 21.79 8.88
C THR A 263 12.98 22.23 9.97
N PRO A 264 12.68 21.99 11.25
CA PRO A 264 13.62 22.26 12.35
C PRO A 264 14.97 21.54 12.24
N ILE A 265 15.00 20.38 11.55
CA ILE A 265 16.23 19.58 11.38
C ILE A 265 16.97 19.94 10.09
N GLY A 266 16.26 20.33 9.03
CA GLY A 266 16.87 20.63 7.75
C GLY A 266 15.85 20.95 6.65
N ASN A 267 16.35 21.34 5.48
CA ASN A 267 15.51 21.58 4.31
C ASN A 267 15.11 20.27 3.65
N ALA A 268 13.87 20.20 3.16
CA ALA A 268 13.34 19.06 2.46
C ALA A 268 12.69 19.51 1.15
N ILE A 269 12.91 18.73 0.09
CA ILE A 269 12.16 18.81 -1.16
C ILE A 269 11.30 17.56 -1.25
N MET A 270 10.00 17.71 -1.52
CA MET A 270 9.06 16.60 -1.61
C MET A 270 8.15 16.74 -2.83
N PHE A 271 7.84 15.63 -3.48
CA PHE A 271 6.84 15.52 -4.54
C PHE A 271 6.15 14.16 -4.47
N TYR A 272 5.02 14.01 -5.16
CA TYR A 272 4.24 12.78 -5.14
C TYR A 272 4.48 11.96 -6.41
N ASN A 273 4.74 10.66 -6.25
CA ASN A 273 4.87 9.72 -7.36
C ASN A 273 3.69 8.74 -7.35
N ASN A 274 2.77 8.90 -8.31
CA ASN A 274 1.59 8.06 -8.47
C ASN A 274 1.94 6.59 -8.77
N THR A 275 3.01 6.33 -9.51
CA THR A 275 3.42 4.95 -9.85
C THR A 275 3.83 4.14 -8.62
N LYS A 276 4.44 4.78 -7.62
CA LYS A 276 4.83 4.14 -6.35
C LYS A 276 3.82 4.42 -5.22
N SER A 277 2.75 5.16 -5.50
CA SER A 277 1.81 5.74 -4.52
C SER A 277 2.52 6.28 -3.27
N SER A 278 3.58 7.08 -3.48
CA SER A 278 4.48 7.50 -2.40
C SER A 278 4.92 8.95 -2.55
N PHE A 279 5.04 9.65 -1.43
CA PHE A 279 5.74 10.92 -1.32
C PHE A 279 7.24 10.67 -1.36
N GLU A 280 7.87 11.05 -2.46
CA GLU A 280 9.32 11.00 -2.66
C GLU A 280 9.93 12.29 -2.14
N TYR A 281 10.99 12.18 -1.35
CA TYR A 281 11.66 13.35 -0.77
C TYR A 281 13.17 13.27 -0.81
N TYR A 282 13.77 14.46 -0.87
CA TYR A 282 15.20 14.70 -0.82
C TYR A 282 15.51 15.58 0.40
N SER A 283 16.52 15.19 1.17
CA SER A 283 16.96 15.89 2.38
C SER A 283 18.41 15.52 2.68
N ASP A 284 19.18 16.47 3.22
CA ASP A 284 20.55 16.19 3.67
C ASP A 284 20.59 15.53 5.05
N SER A 285 19.53 15.72 5.84
CA SER A 285 19.35 15.15 7.18
C SER A 285 18.25 14.10 7.21
N THR A 286 18.33 13.17 8.15
CA THR A 286 17.29 12.16 8.38
C THR A 286 16.06 12.80 9.02
N LEU A 287 14.95 12.82 8.29
CA LEU A 287 13.70 13.44 8.74
C LEU A 287 12.77 12.39 9.36
N PRO A 288 12.33 12.57 10.62
CA PRO A 288 11.28 11.75 11.21
C PRO A 288 9.93 11.92 10.51
N TYR A 289 9.08 10.89 10.55
CA TYR A 289 7.76 10.91 9.90
C TYR A 289 6.88 12.08 10.34
N ARG A 290 6.95 12.50 11.61
CA ARG A 290 6.22 13.68 12.11
C ARG A 290 6.47 14.96 11.30
N TYR A 291 7.66 15.11 10.72
CA TYR A 291 7.99 16.27 9.88
C TYR A 291 7.67 16.03 8.40
N LEU A 292 7.78 14.79 7.93
CA LEU A 292 7.38 14.40 6.57
C LEU A 292 5.86 14.57 6.37
N GLU A 293 5.07 14.25 7.39
CA GLU A 293 3.62 14.50 7.43
C GLU A 293 3.30 15.98 7.21
N VAL A 294 4.00 16.89 7.91
CA VAL A 294 3.81 18.34 7.74
C VAL A 294 4.15 18.80 6.32
N ILE A 295 5.22 18.27 5.72
CA ILE A 295 5.59 18.60 4.33
C ILE A 295 4.55 18.07 3.35
N ALA A 296 4.01 16.86 3.58
CA ALA A 296 2.93 16.30 2.78
C ALA A 296 1.64 17.11 2.91
N ARG A 297 1.31 17.61 4.10
CA ARG A 297 0.18 18.56 4.30
C ARG A 297 0.37 19.84 3.48
N LYS A 298 1.58 20.42 3.53
CA LYS A 298 1.92 21.58 2.69
C LYS A 298 1.75 21.27 1.21
N TYR A 299 2.18 20.09 0.77
CA TYR A 299 2.05 19.63 -0.60
C TYR A 299 0.59 19.60 -1.07
N ILE A 300 -0.29 18.94 -0.30
CA ILE A 300 -1.70 18.82 -0.66
C ILE A 300 -2.45 20.14 -0.62
N ILE A 301 -2.07 21.08 0.25
CA ILE A 301 -2.63 22.44 0.26
C ILE A 301 -2.20 23.20 -0.98
N THR A 302 -0.90 23.15 -1.29
CA THR A 302 -0.33 23.88 -2.44
C THR A 302 -0.96 23.43 -3.75
N TYR A 303 -1.17 22.12 -3.91
CA TYR A 303 -1.66 21.52 -5.15
C TYR A 303 -3.12 21.05 -5.11
N LYS A 304 -3.83 21.33 -4.01
CA LYS A 304 -5.25 20.97 -3.79
C LYS A 304 -5.56 19.50 -4.12
N CYS A 305 -4.73 18.59 -3.62
CA CYS A 305 -4.81 17.16 -3.91
C CYS A 305 -5.01 16.33 -2.63
N LYS A 306 -6.09 16.57 -1.90
CA LYS A 306 -6.39 15.86 -0.64
C LYS A 306 -6.51 14.34 -0.82
N GLN A 307 -6.96 13.88 -1.99
CA GLN A 307 -7.16 12.45 -2.32
C GLN A 307 -5.93 11.55 -2.13
N ILE A 308 -4.72 12.09 -2.22
CA ILE A 308 -3.47 11.29 -2.12
C ILE A 308 -2.96 11.18 -0.68
N PHE A 309 -3.56 11.93 0.25
CA PHE A 309 -3.10 12.01 1.63
C PHE A 309 -4.08 11.31 2.55
N VAL A 310 -3.55 10.37 3.33
CA VAL A 310 -4.29 9.62 4.34
C VAL A 310 -4.15 10.37 5.67
N ASP A 311 -5.26 10.84 6.22
CA ASP A 311 -5.28 11.40 7.56
C ASP A 311 -5.28 10.26 8.58
N MET A 312 -4.15 10.11 9.26
CA MET A 312 -3.94 9.04 10.23
C MET A 312 -4.91 9.09 11.42
N GLU A 313 -5.38 10.29 11.82
CA GLU A 313 -6.36 10.42 12.90
C GLU A 313 -7.72 9.86 12.46
N GLN A 314 -8.14 10.18 11.23
CA GLN A 314 -9.39 9.69 10.66
C GLN A 314 -9.34 8.17 10.43
N GLU A 315 -8.23 7.67 9.89
CA GLU A 315 -8.03 6.23 9.67
C GLU A 315 -8.11 5.42 10.97
N ILE A 316 -7.55 5.94 12.08
CA ILE A 316 -7.65 5.29 13.40
C ILE A 316 -9.10 5.24 13.87
N LYS A 317 -9.82 6.38 13.81
CA LYS A 317 -11.24 6.45 14.21
C LYS A 317 -12.11 5.49 13.41
N GLU A 318 -11.86 5.38 12.11
CA GLU A 318 -12.57 4.44 11.24
C GLU A 318 -12.24 2.98 11.55
N ALA A 319 -10.96 2.68 11.82
CA ALA A 319 -10.53 1.33 12.19
C ALA A 319 -11.12 0.90 13.55
N GLU A 320 -11.17 1.80 14.53
CA GLU A 320 -11.81 1.58 15.83
C GLU A 320 -13.31 1.29 15.68
N LYS A 321 -14.01 2.11 14.88
CA LYS A 321 -15.43 1.89 14.58
C LYS A 321 -15.68 0.53 13.90
N LYS A 322 -14.88 0.18 12.89
CA LYS A 322 -14.94 -1.13 12.21
C LYS A 322 -14.70 -2.28 13.20
N LEU A 323 -13.77 -2.12 14.14
CA LEU A 323 -13.48 -3.13 15.15
C LEU A 323 -14.65 -3.28 16.13
N GLU A 324 -15.26 -2.18 16.55
CA GLU A 324 -16.43 -2.19 17.43
C GLU A 324 -17.64 -2.85 16.76
N GLU A 325 -17.89 -2.56 15.49
CA GLU A 325 -18.94 -3.22 14.70
C GLU A 325 -18.70 -4.73 14.54
N LYS A 326 -17.44 -5.14 14.33
CA LYS A 326 -17.08 -6.57 14.27
C LYS A 326 -17.29 -7.25 15.61
N LYS A 327 -16.94 -6.61 16.73
CA LYS A 327 -17.16 -7.13 18.09
C LYS A 327 -18.65 -7.32 18.36
N LYS A 328 -19.49 -6.32 18.04
CA LYS A 328 -20.95 -6.41 18.19
C LYS A 328 -21.54 -7.57 17.36
N LYS A 329 -21.16 -7.69 16.09
CA LYS A 329 -21.61 -8.81 15.23
C LYS A 329 -21.18 -10.18 15.76
N ALA A 330 -19.95 -10.29 16.25
CA ALA A 330 -19.44 -11.54 16.82
C ALA A 330 -20.11 -11.91 18.15
N GLU A 331 -20.50 -10.92 18.96
CA GLU A 331 -21.29 -11.13 20.19
C GLU A 331 -22.72 -11.56 19.85
N ASP A 332 -23.37 -10.92 18.87
CA ASP A 332 -24.71 -11.29 18.40
C ASP A 332 -24.74 -12.71 17.80
N GLU A 333 -23.70 -13.12 17.06
CA GLU A 333 -23.56 -14.48 16.54
C GLU A 333 -23.32 -15.51 17.64
N LYS A 334 -22.55 -15.16 18.68
CA LYS A 334 -22.35 -16.04 19.85
C LYS A 334 -23.63 -16.22 20.67
N GLN A 335 -24.40 -15.15 20.87
CA GLN A 335 -25.68 -15.21 21.57
C GLN A 335 -26.69 -16.08 20.80
N LYS A 336 -26.78 -15.94 19.46
CA LYS A 336 -27.63 -16.82 18.63
C LYS A 336 -27.21 -18.30 18.70
N GLN A 337 -25.91 -18.59 18.71
CA GLN A 337 -25.40 -19.96 18.84
C GLN A 337 -25.58 -20.55 20.26
N GLU A 338 -25.63 -19.72 21.31
CA GLU A 338 -25.96 -20.16 22.67
C GLU A 338 -27.47 -20.40 22.84
N GLU A 339 -28.32 -19.56 22.24
CA GLU A 339 -29.78 -19.75 22.23
C GLU A 339 -30.19 -21.02 21.49
N GLU A 340 -29.55 -21.36 20.36
CA GLU A 340 -29.79 -22.62 19.64
C GLU A 340 -29.37 -23.88 20.45
N LYS A 341 -28.39 -23.77 21.36
CA LYS A 341 -27.96 -24.88 22.23
C LYS A 341 -28.90 -25.12 23.41
N ILE A 342 -29.67 -24.12 23.83
CA ILE A 342 -30.59 -24.21 24.98
C ILE A 342 -31.97 -24.76 24.55
N SER A 343 -32.33 -24.71 23.27
CA SER A 343 -33.59 -25.24 22.72
C SER A 343 -33.56 -26.73 22.30
N GLY A 344 -32.44 -27.46 22.49
CA GLY A 344 -32.32 -28.87 22.12
C GLY A 344 -32.60 -29.83 23.28
N ASN A 345 -33.73 -30.53 23.23
CA ASN A 345 -34.13 -31.61 24.17
C ASN A 345 -33.00 -32.64 24.44
N PRO A 346 -32.77 -33.07 25.70
CA PRO A 346 -31.73 -34.03 26.04
C PRO A 346 -32.24 -35.47 25.92
N SER A 347 -32.10 -36.07 24.73
CA SER A 347 -32.33 -37.51 24.60
C SER A 347 -31.61 -38.10 23.39
N THR A 348 -30.32 -38.44 23.53
CA THR A 348 -29.73 -39.75 23.17
C THR A 348 -28.20 -39.75 23.35
N LYS A 349 -27.67 -40.94 23.66
CA LYS A 349 -26.27 -41.27 24.02
C LYS A 349 -25.27 -40.95 22.89
N PRO A 350 -23.96 -40.78 23.20
CA PRO A 350 -22.95 -40.38 22.22
C PRO A 350 -22.56 -41.54 21.29
N GLU A 351 -22.89 -41.43 20.00
CA GLU A 351 -22.25 -42.21 18.94
C GLU A 351 -21.01 -41.49 18.41
N LYS A 352 -19.99 -42.29 18.10
CA LYS A 352 -18.62 -41.89 17.72
C LYS A 352 -18.64 -41.03 16.43
N PRO A 353 -17.81 -39.97 16.33
CA PRO A 353 -17.78 -39.16 15.12
C PRO A 353 -17.16 -39.95 13.95
N ALA A 354 -17.90 -40.02 12.85
CA ALA A 354 -17.41 -40.51 11.56
C ALA A 354 -16.21 -39.67 11.10
N LYS A 355 -15.21 -40.34 10.52
CA LYS A 355 -13.97 -39.73 10.04
C LYS A 355 -14.28 -38.76 8.90
N ASN A 356 -14.10 -37.46 9.13
CA ASN A 356 -14.12 -36.45 8.08
C ASN A 356 -12.98 -36.71 7.09
N VAL A 357 -13.32 -36.89 5.81
CA VAL A 357 -12.41 -37.12 4.67
C VAL A 357 -11.66 -35.84 4.26
N PHE A 358 -12.01 -34.70 4.86
CA PHE A 358 -11.30 -33.44 4.64
C PHE A 358 -10.04 -33.35 5.48
N ALA A 359 -8.91 -33.10 4.82
CA ALA A 359 -7.64 -32.85 5.47
C ALA A 359 -7.74 -31.61 6.38
N LYS A 360 -7.53 -31.78 7.69
CA LYS A 360 -7.27 -30.66 8.57
C LYS A 360 -5.90 -30.09 8.22
N PHE A 361 -5.87 -28.83 7.76
CA PHE A 361 -4.61 -28.10 7.61
C PHE A 361 -3.90 -28.04 8.96
N LYS A 362 -2.64 -28.47 8.98
CA LYS A 362 -1.80 -28.44 10.17
C LYS A 362 -1.54 -26.98 10.55
N ASN A 363 -1.83 -26.67 11.81
CA ASN A 363 -1.63 -25.34 12.38
C ASN A 363 -0.17 -25.23 12.82
N TYR A 364 0.69 -24.68 11.96
CA TYR A 364 2.07 -24.37 12.29
C TYR A 364 2.15 -22.90 12.77
N ASN A 365 2.87 -22.64 13.87
CA ASN A 365 3.07 -21.36 14.57
C ASN A 365 2.20 -21.07 15.81
N LYS A 366 2.12 -22.01 16.77
CA LYS A 366 1.82 -21.65 18.18
C LYS A 366 3.00 -21.80 19.16
N ASP A 367 4.12 -22.35 18.73
CA ASP A 367 5.28 -22.55 19.59
C ASP A 367 6.50 -21.76 19.07
N ASN A 368 6.66 -20.53 19.54
CA ASN A 368 7.95 -19.82 19.48
C ASN A 368 8.94 -20.41 20.51
N SER A 369 9.17 -21.72 20.45
CA SER A 369 10.31 -22.35 21.11
C SER A 369 11.15 -23.05 20.06
N ILE A 370 12.04 -22.28 19.45
CA ILE A 370 13.16 -22.80 18.69
C ILE A 370 14.02 -23.59 19.69
N LYS A 371 13.83 -24.92 19.73
CA LYS A 371 14.80 -25.84 20.34
C LYS A 371 15.85 -26.16 19.29
N VAL A 372 16.84 -25.27 19.14
CA VAL A 372 18.12 -25.69 18.55
C VAL A 372 18.83 -26.53 19.60
N ALA A 373 19.23 -27.72 19.18
CA ALA A 373 20.01 -28.66 19.95
C ALA A 373 21.35 -28.05 20.40
N ALA A 374 21.83 -28.53 21.55
CA ALA A 374 23.14 -28.29 22.17
C ALA A 374 23.29 -26.98 22.98
N VAL A 375 23.02 -27.07 24.29
CA VAL A 375 23.93 -26.82 25.43
C VAL A 375 23.08 -26.93 26.73
N PRO A 376 23.46 -27.72 27.74
CA PRO A 376 22.76 -27.75 29.03
C PRO A 376 23.19 -26.55 29.88
N LEU A 377 22.25 -25.69 30.28
CA LEU A 377 22.48 -24.69 31.33
C LEU A 377 21.29 -24.68 32.28
N ASP A 378 21.52 -25.24 33.46
CA ASP A 378 20.65 -25.18 34.63
C ASP A 378 20.40 -23.71 35.03
N ARG A 379 19.18 -23.22 34.76
CA ARG A 379 18.65 -22.03 35.42
C ARG A 379 17.11 -22.12 35.48
N PRO A 380 16.48 -22.06 36.66
CA PRO A 380 15.03 -22.02 36.75
C PRO A 380 14.53 -20.64 36.30
N SER A 381 13.91 -20.56 35.11
CA SER A 381 13.26 -19.33 34.67
C SER A 381 11.88 -19.20 35.34
N SER A 382 11.69 -18.12 36.07
CA SER A 382 10.41 -17.71 36.62
C SER A 382 9.37 -17.52 35.51
N ALA A 383 8.21 -18.16 35.68
CA ALA A 383 7.05 -18.01 34.82
C ALA A 383 6.55 -16.56 34.84
N LYS A 384 6.81 -15.80 33.77
CA LYS A 384 6.12 -14.53 33.52
C LYS A 384 4.77 -14.85 32.89
N GLN A 385 3.73 -14.67 33.71
CA GLN A 385 2.33 -14.66 33.30
C GLN A 385 2.16 -13.72 32.09
N THR A 386 1.72 -14.28 30.97
CA THR A 386 1.35 -13.52 29.78
C THR A 386 -0.07 -13.00 30.00
N LYS A 387 -0.23 -11.69 30.23
CA LYS A 387 -1.55 -11.03 30.15
C LYS A 387 -2.12 -11.23 28.73
N PRO A 388 -3.44 -11.39 28.58
CA PRO A 388 -4.07 -11.50 27.26
C PRO A 388 -3.73 -10.25 26.43
N GLN A 389 -3.20 -10.45 25.22
CA GLN A 389 -2.88 -9.34 24.33
C GLN A 389 -4.17 -8.63 23.94
N GLU A 390 -4.27 -7.35 24.29
CA GLU A 390 -5.27 -6.44 23.73
C GLU A 390 -5.20 -6.49 22.21
N GLU A 391 -6.36 -6.63 21.58
CA GLU A 391 -6.53 -6.66 20.13
C GLU A 391 -6.10 -5.31 19.55
N LYS A 392 -4.86 -5.23 19.06
CA LYS A 392 -4.28 -3.99 18.53
C LYS A 392 -5.05 -3.56 17.29
N VAL A 393 -5.50 -2.30 17.26
CA VAL A 393 -6.08 -1.66 16.08
C VAL A 393 -5.03 -1.66 14.96
N ILE A 394 -5.30 -2.37 13.88
CA ILE A 394 -4.46 -2.42 12.68
C ILE A 394 -4.94 -1.33 11.74
N LYS A 395 -4.03 -0.45 11.31
CA LYS A 395 -4.30 0.58 10.30
C LYS A 395 -4.28 -0.07 8.92
N GLU A 396 -5.29 0.16 8.10
CA GLU A 396 -5.39 -0.42 6.75
C GLU A 396 -4.55 0.40 5.75
N ASN A 397 -4.60 1.73 5.85
CA ASN A 397 -3.87 2.66 4.99
C ASN A 397 -2.93 3.60 5.78
N ALA A 398 -1.83 4.02 5.13
CA ALA A 398 -0.92 5.03 5.68
C ALA A 398 -0.14 5.74 4.56
N ASN A 399 0.29 6.97 4.83
CA ASN A 399 1.15 7.71 3.91
C ASN A 399 2.51 7.03 3.76
N ARG A 400 2.91 6.76 2.51
CA ARG A 400 4.21 6.15 2.20
C ARG A 400 5.23 7.21 1.83
N PHE A 401 6.34 7.26 2.55
CA PHE A 401 7.45 8.17 2.27
C PHE A 401 8.67 7.42 1.75
N SER A 402 9.29 7.92 0.67
CA SER A 402 10.49 7.34 0.07
C SER A 402 11.61 8.37 0.02
N PHE A 403 12.76 8.02 0.59
CA PHE A 403 13.95 8.85 0.52
C PHE A 403 14.71 8.59 -0.79
N GLU A 404 14.80 9.60 -1.66
CA GLU A 404 15.44 9.48 -2.97
C GLU A 404 16.86 10.07 -3.02
N GLY A 405 17.30 10.75 -1.96
CA GLY A 405 18.69 11.17 -1.78
C GLY A 405 18.88 12.55 -1.12
N LYS A 406 20.12 13.04 -1.19
CA LYS A 406 20.50 14.38 -0.71
C LYS A 406 19.96 15.47 -1.63
N LEU A 407 19.83 16.70 -1.12
CA LEU A 407 19.31 17.82 -1.91
C LEU A 407 20.14 18.10 -3.16
N ALA A 408 21.46 17.90 -3.09
CA ALA A 408 22.38 18.05 -4.22
C ALA A 408 22.09 17.09 -5.39
N ASN A 409 21.42 15.97 -5.14
CA ASN A 409 21.07 14.99 -6.18
C ASN A 409 19.78 15.34 -6.92
N PHE A 410 19.02 16.34 -6.43
CA PHE A 410 17.74 16.71 -7.01
C PHE A 410 17.93 17.51 -8.30
N ASN A 411 17.28 17.07 -9.37
CA ASN A 411 17.25 17.80 -10.64
C ASN A 411 15.98 18.63 -10.73
N PHE A 412 16.13 19.95 -10.58
CA PHE A 412 15.02 20.90 -10.75
C PHE A 412 14.49 20.95 -12.18
N LEU A 413 15.36 20.66 -13.16
CA LEU A 413 14.99 20.69 -14.56
C LEU A 413 14.63 19.29 -15.05
N LYS A 414 13.49 19.20 -15.75
CA LYS A 414 13.13 17.98 -16.46
C LYS A 414 14.19 17.70 -17.53
N LYS A 415 14.72 16.48 -17.53
CA LYS A 415 15.61 16.02 -18.60
C LYS A 415 14.78 15.92 -19.87
N ILE A 416 14.99 16.85 -20.79
CA ILE A 416 14.30 16.85 -22.09
C ILE A 416 14.86 15.69 -22.92
N ASP A 417 13.96 14.88 -23.49
CA ASP A 417 14.39 13.87 -24.46
C ASP A 417 14.91 14.59 -25.72
N ARG A 418 16.22 14.46 -25.96
CA ARG A 418 16.90 15.10 -27.09
C ARG A 418 16.36 14.63 -28.44
N LYS A 419 15.76 13.43 -28.48
CA LYS A 419 15.11 12.88 -29.69
C LYS A 419 13.89 13.69 -30.13
N VAL A 420 13.19 14.31 -29.18
CA VAL A 420 12.01 15.14 -29.47
C VAL A 420 12.44 16.49 -30.04
N VAL A 421 13.54 17.05 -29.54
CA VAL A 421 14.01 18.39 -29.92
C VAL A 421 14.80 18.37 -31.23
N ASP A 422 15.66 17.37 -31.45
CA ASP A 422 16.44 17.26 -32.68
C ASP A 422 16.25 15.88 -33.31
N LYS A 423 15.61 15.88 -34.49
CA LYS A 423 15.31 14.69 -35.30
C LYS A 423 16.57 13.89 -35.66
N ARG A 424 17.75 14.51 -35.61
CA ARG A 424 19.04 13.82 -35.82
C ARG A 424 19.40 12.85 -34.71
N TYR A 425 18.84 12.98 -33.51
CA TYR A 425 18.98 11.98 -32.46
C TYR A 425 17.96 10.84 -32.58
N ALA A 426 16.95 10.99 -33.45
CA ALA A 426 15.94 9.98 -33.70
C ALA A 426 16.29 9.03 -34.86
N VAL A 427 17.26 9.38 -35.72
CA VAL A 427 17.71 8.49 -36.80
C VAL A 427 18.31 7.22 -36.23
N SER A 428 17.79 6.08 -36.68
CA SER A 428 18.33 4.77 -36.32
C SER A 428 19.70 4.55 -36.96
N PHE A 429 20.53 3.68 -36.38
CA PHE A 429 21.83 3.34 -36.95
C PHE A 429 21.71 2.78 -38.38
N ALA A 430 20.65 2.04 -38.68
CA ALA A 430 20.38 1.53 -40.02
C ALA A 430 20.08 2.64 -41.03
N GLU A 431 19.33 3.66 -40.60
CA GLU A 431 18.99 4.83 -41.42
C GLU A 431 20.21 5.75 -41.61
N PHE A 432 21.00 5.96 -40.57
CA PHE A 432 22.28 6.64 -40.64
C PHE A 432 23.25 5.97 -41.64
N LYS A 433 23.33 4.63 -41.62
CA LYS A 433 24.16 3.87 -42.56
C LYS A 433 23.66 3.98 -44.01
N LYS A 434 22.36 4.14 -44.25
CA LYS A 434 21.79 4.42 -45.58
C LYS A 434 22.16 5.82 -46.04
N MET A 435 22.07 6.82 -45.16
CA MET A 435 22.48 8.20 -45.46
C MET A 435 23.96 8.30 -45.83
N GLN A 436 24.85 7.55 -45.15
CA GLN A 436 26.27 7.49 -45.50
C GLN A 436 26.58 6.84 -46.86
N LYS A 437 25.70 5.96 -47.36
CA LYS A 437 25.88 5.33 -48.69
C LYS A 437 25.34 6.18 -49.84
N THR A 438 24.61 7.24 -49.53
CA THR A 438 23.95 8.12 -50.51
C THR A 438 24.72 9.44 -50.69
N GLN A 439 25.77 9.67 -49.89
CA GLN A 439 26.84 10.64 -50.14
C GLN A 439 27.96 9.93 -50.90
#